data_AF-A0A1I5TDQ3-F1
#
_entry.id   AF-A0A1I5TDQ3-F1
#
_cell.length_a   1.000
_cell.length_b   1.000
_cell.length_c   1.000
_cell.angle_alpha   90.00
_cell.angle_beta   90.00
_cell.angle_gamma   90.00
#
_symmetry.space_group_name_H-M   'P 1'
#
loop_
_entity.id
_entity.type
_entity.pdbx_description
1 polymer ?
#
loop_
_entity_poly.entity_id
_entity_poly.type
_entity_poly.pdbx_seq_one_letter_code
_entity_poly.pdbx_strand_id
1 'polypeptide(L)' 'MSQEPNPPSLEREPVEGVCPRCGAAELFRYPVNSEGGWFDVVKCRSCLFSVSRDPGPRLGPVRLLSDLL' A
#
# COMPACT_ATOMS: atom_id res chain seq x y z
N MET A 1 -32.48 9.02 -11.83
CA MET A 1 -31.10 9.54 -11.75
C MET A 1 -30.19 8.33 -11.61
N SER A 2 -29.44 7.98 -12.65
CA SER A 2 -28.48 6.87 -12.58
C SER A 2 -27.21 7.40 -11.93
N GLN A 3 -26.86 6.88 -10.76
CA GLN A 3 -25.59 7.20 -10.12
C GLN A 3 -24.50 6.38 -10.81
N GLU A 4 -23.53 7.04 -11.43
CA GLU A 4 -22.36 6.35 -11.97
C GLU A 4 -21.50 5.83 -10.80
N PRO A 5 -20.98 4.60 -10.88
CA PRO A 5 -20.17 4.04 -9.80
C PRO A 5 -18.81 4.76 -9.74
N ASN A 6 -18.49 5.33 -8.57
CA ASN A 6 -17.14 5.81 -8.27
C ASN A 6 -16.29 4.61 -7.81
N PRO A 7 -15.29 4.18 -8.60
CA PRO A 7 -14.46 3.05 -8.20
C PRO A 7 -13.67 3.39 -6.93
N PRO A 8 -13.45 2.42 -6.03
CA PRO A 8 -12.61 2.65 -4.86
C PRO A 8 -11.20 3.06 -5.30
N SER A 9 -10.74 4.20 -4.83
CA SER A 9 -9.37 4.69 -5.03
C SER A 9 -8.52 4.38 -3.80
N LEU A 10 -7.22 4.17 -4.02
CA LEU A 10 -6.23 4.02 -2.97
C LEU A 10 -5.19 5.12 -3.13
N GLU A 11 -5.02 5.94 -2.09
CA GLU A 11 -3.95 6.92 -2.04
C GLU A 11 -2.59 6.21 -1.89
N ARG A 12 -1.59 6.72 -2.63
CA ARG A 12 -0.23 6.19 -2.62
C ARG A 12 0.73 7.33 -2.29
N GLU A 13 1.34 7.26 -1.13
CA GLU A 13 2.29 8.26 -0.66
C GLU A 13 3.63 8.06 -1.39
N PRO A 14 4.20 9.08 -2.06
CA PRO A 14 5.54 8.97 -2.62
C PRO A 14 6.59 8.86 -1.51
N VAL A 15 7.64 8.07 -1.73
CA VAL A 15 8.74 7.87 -0.78
C VAL A 15 10.06 8.14 -1.48
N GLU A 16 10.97 8.84 -0.80
CA GLU A 16 12.32 9.09 -1.31
C GLU A 16 13.17 7.81 -1.40
N GLY A 17 14.10 7.78 -2.36
CA GLY A 17 15.04 6.67 -2.55
C GLY A 17 15.00 6.11 -3.97
N VAL A 18 15.71 5.00 -4.16
CA VAL A 18 15.78 4.29 -5.45
C VAL A 18 15.46 2.82 -5.27
N CYS A 19 14.79 2.23 -6.25
CA CYS A 19 14.51 0.81 -6.25
C CYS A 19 15.81 0.01 -6.34
N PRO A 20 16.11 -0.90 -5.40
CA PRO A 20 17.35 -1.69 -5.43
C PRO A 20 17.38 -2.71 -6.58
N ARG A 21 16.23 -2.96 -7.22
CA ARG A 21 16.12 -3.90 -8.35
C ARG A 21 16.31 -3.23 -9.72
N CYS A 22 15.70 -2.07 -9.95
CA CYS A 22 15.69 -1.43 -11.27
C CYS A 22 16.27 -0.01 -11.30
N GLY A 23 16.68 0.54 -10.16
CA GLY A 23 17.26 1.88 -10.04
C GLY A 23 16.27 3.06 -10.14
N ALA A 24 14.99 2.83 -10.44
CA ALA A 24 14.01 3.90 -10.55
C ALA A 24 13.70 4.56 -9.20
N ALA A 25 13.49 5.88 -9.19
CA ALA A 25 13.16 6.68 -8.00
C ALA A 25 11.64 6.78 -7.73
N GLU A 26 10.81 6.00 -8.45
CA GLU A 26 9.36 6.00 -8.30
C GLU A 26 8.92 5.00 -7.20
N LEU A 27 9.23 5.30 -5.94
CA LEU A 27 8.81 4.50 -4.80
C LEU A 27 7.55 5.09 -4.15
N PHE A 28 6.62 4.21 -3.76
CA PHE A 28 5.37 4.60 -3.12
C PHE A 28 5.05 3.68 -1.93
N ARG A 29 4.54 4.27 -0.86
CA ARG A 29 3.98 3.58 0.31
C ARG A 29 2.46 3.50 0.20
N TYR A 30 1.91 2.30 0.42
CA TYR A 30 0.46 2.09 0.49
C TYR A 30 0.12 0.71 1.08
N PRO A 31 -1.09 0.53 1.64
CA PRO A 31 -1.56 -0.76 2.10
C PRO A 31 -1.91 -1.69 0.93
N VAL A 32 -1.63 -2.98 1.09
CA VAL A 32 -2.03 -4.05 0.15
C VAL A 32 -2.58 -5.24 0.92
N ASN A 33 -3.66 -5.83 0.39
CA ASN A 33 -4.16 -7.12 0.85
C ASN A 33 -3.52 -8.23 0.00
N SER A 34 -3.01 -9.27 0.66
CA SER A 34 -2.43 -10.46 0.02
C SER A 34 -2.75 -11.71 0.85
N GLU A 35 -2.28 -12.88 0.44
CA GLU A 35 -2.54 -14.14 1.14
C GLU A 35 -2.20 -14.11 2.65
N GLY A 36 -1.18 -13.34 3.05
CA GLY A 36 -0.80 -13.15 4.46
C GLY A 36 -1.61 -12.07 5.22
N GLY A 37 -2.68 -11.56 4.64
CA GLY A 37 -3.45 -10.43 5.16
C GLY A 37 -2.98 -9.08 4.62
N TRP A 38 -3.21 -8.04 5.42
CA TRP A 38 -2.84 -6.67 5.09
C TRP A 38 -1.38 -6.37 5.41
N PHE A 39 -0.74 -5.61 4.53
CA PHE A 39 0.63 -5.13 4.69
C PHE A 39 0.71 -3.67 4.29
N ASP A 40 1.49 -2.88 5.03
CA ASP A 40 2.00 -1.60 4.56
C ASP A 40 3.27 -1.88 3.77
N VAL A 41 3.28 -1.52 2.47
CA VAL A 41 4.41 -1.81 1.59
C VAL A 41 5.01 -0.55 1.05
N VAL A 42 6.33 -0.56 0.83
CA VAL A 42 7.00 0.37 -0.08
C VAL A 42 7.28 -0.37 -1.37
N LYS A 43 6.72 0.09 -2.49
CA LYS A 43 6.84 -0.56 -3.80
C LYS A 43 7.37 0.40 -4.85
N CYS A 44 8.20 -0.15 -5.74
CA CYS A 44 8.57 0.54 -6.97
C CYS A 44 7.40 0.50 -7.97
N ARG A 45 6.97 1.66 -8.44
CA ARG A 45 5.91 1.77 -9.45
C ARG A 45 6.35 1.22 -10.81
N SER A 46 7.63 1.34 -11.15
CA SER A 46 8.15 0.98 -12.47
C SER A 46 8.34 -0.54 -12.66
N CYS A 47 8.78 -1.28 -11.62
CA CYS A 47 9.05 -2.73 -11.72
C CYS A 47 8.28 -3.61 -10.71
N LEU A 48 7.42 -3.01 -9.88
CA LEU A 48 6.55 -3.67 -8.89
C LEU A 48 7.27 -4.39 -7.74
N PHE A 49 8.60 -4.28 -7.65
CA PHE A 49 9.39 -4.82 -6.55
C PHE A 49 8.97 -4.18 -5.23
N SER A 50 8.76 -5.00 -4.20
CA SER A 50 8.52 -4.52 -2.83
C SER A 50 9.85 -4.29 -2.14
N VAL A 51 10.16 -3.04 -1.81
CA VAL A 51 11.34 -2.64 -1.05
C VAL A 51 11.18 -3.04 0.42
N SER A 52 9.99 -2.87 0.99
CA SER A 52 9.62 -3.37 2.32
C SER A 52 8.20 -3.92 2.34
N ARG A 53 7.91 -4.76 3.34
CA ARG A 53 6.58 -5.28 3.64
C ARG A 53 6.43 -5.42 5.15
N ASP A 54 5.64 -4.56 5.76
CA ASP A 54 5.38 -4.56 7.19
C ASP A 54 3.95 -5.05 7.43
N PRO A 55 3.70 -6.01 8.35
CA PRO A 55 2.33 -6.45 8.66
C PRO A 55 1.45 -5.28 9.09
N GLY A 56 0.31 -5.12 8.42
CA GLY A 56 -0.67 -4.07 8.70
C GLY A 56 -1.75 -4.53 9.68
N PRO A 57 -2.73 -3.65 9.99
CA PRO A 57 -3.88 -3.99 10.82
C PRO A 57 -4.71 -5.13 10.21
N ARG A 58 -5.36 -5.94 11.06
CA ARG A 58 -6.13 -7.12 10.63
C ARG A 58 -7.23 -6.77 9.63
N LEU A 59 -7.83 -5.58 9.76
CA LEU A 59 -8.89 -5.08 8.88
C LEU A 59 -8.42 -3.93 7.97
N GLY A 60 -7.12 -3.84 7.69
CA GLY A 60 -6.55 -2.90 6.74
C GLY A 60 -6.83 -1.44 7.13
N PRO A 61 -7.56 -0.66 6.32
CA PRO A 61 -7.83 0.75 6.60
C PRO A 61 -8.77 0.97 7.80
N VAL A 62 -9.47 -0.07 8.27
CA VAL A 62 -10.33 0.03 9.46
C VAL A 62 -9.48 -0.17 10.71
N ARG A 63 -9.30 0.90 11.49
CA ARG A 63 -8.69 0.86 12.83
C ARG A 63 -9.71 0.34 13.84
N LEU A 64 -9.43 -0.79 14.49
CA LEU A 64 -10.24 -1.27 15.61
C LEU A 64 -9.76 -0.64 16.92
N LEU A 65 -10.66 -0.47 17.89
CA LEU A 65 -10.28 -0.02 19.25
C LEU A 65 -9.30 -1.00 19.92
N SER A 66 -9.42 -2.29 19.60
CA SER A 66 -8.49 -3.32 20.07
C SER A 66 -7.07 -3.19 19.51
N ASP A 67 -6.88 -2.46 18.41
CA ASP A 67 -5.55 -2.20 17.83
C ASP A 67 -4.80 -1.09 18.58
N LEU A 68 -5.46 -0.39 19.52
CA LEU A 68 -4.90 0.70 20.32
C LEU A 68 -4.40 0.27 21.71
N LEU A 69 -4.61 -1.00 22.07
CA LEU A 69 -4.20 -1.60 23.34
C LEU A 69 -2.81 -2.24 23.21
#